data_AF-A0A5K0YVK7-F1
#
_entry.id   AF-A0A5K0YVK7-F1
#
_cell.length_a   1.000
_cell.length_b   1.000
_cell.length_c   1.000
_cell.angle_alpha   90.00
_cell.angle_beta   90.00
_cell.angle_gamma   90.00
#
_symmetry.space_group_name_H-M   'P 1'
#
loop_
_entity.id
_entity.type
_entity.pdbx_description
1 polymer ?
#
loop_
_entity_poly.entity_id
_entity_poly.type
_entity_poly.pdbx_seq_one_letter_code
_entity_poly.pdbx_strand_id
1 'polypeptide(L)'
;VMYAFVMRPESLPKAYQDFIQKTGPVAEPVYKAVRECCRGGPVDVVSLSAFLSRRKEFGSIKLEQYPSIIPCSIIHPGTNSCLVQNVNAVSATFRKTFPLYFSLTFVPFVVLHLQR
;
A
#
# COMPACT_ATOMS: atom_id res chain seq x y z
N VAL A 1 -8.30 7.84 -8.91
CA VAL A 1 -7.78 6.45 -9.02
C VAL A 1 -7.65 5.77 -7.66
N MET A 2 -6.87 6.28 -6.70
CA MET A 2 -6.66 5.60 -5.40
C MET A 2 -7.96 5.38 -4.59
N TYR A 3 -8.84 6.40 -4.54
CA TYR A 3 -10.15 6.24 -3.91
C TYR A 3 -10.94 5.08 -4.54
N ALA A 4 -11.00 5.04 -5.87
CA ALA A 4 -11.68 3.96 -6.60
C ALA A 4 -11.04 2.60 -6.30
N PHE A 5 -9.72 2.50 -6.24
CA PHE A 5 -9.03 1.26 -5.87
C PHE A 5 -9.41 0.73 -4.49
N VAL A 6 -9.52 1.61 -3.48
CA VAL A 6 -9.87 1.20 -2.11
C VAL A 6 -11.38 0.97 -1.97
N MET A 7 -12.19 1.94 -2.39
CA MET A 7 -13.62 1.98 -2.07
C MET A 7 -14.51 1.31 -3.11
N ARG A 8 -14.08 1.26 -4.38
CA ARG A 8 -14.86 0.69 -5.50
C ARG A 8 -13.96 0.02 -6.55
N PRO A 9 -13.13 -0.98 -6.17
CA PRO A 9 -12.10 -1.56 -7.04
C PRO A 9 -12.66 -2.09 -8.36
N GLU A 10 -13.89 -2.61 -8.34
CA GLU A 10 -14.64 -3.04 -9.52
C GLU A 10 -14.81 -1.97 -10.62
N SER A 11 -14.67 -0.68 -10.29
CA SER A 11 -14.70 0.41 -11.29
C SER A 11 -13.37 0.59 -12.05
N LEU A 12 -12.30 -0.09 -11.63
CA LEU A 12 -11.00 -0.04 -12.27
C LEU A 12 -10.73 -1.32 -13.07
N PRO A 13 -10.07 -1.25 -14.24
CA PRO A 13 -9.60 -2.43 -14.93
C PRO A 13 -8.68 -3.27 -14.04
N LYS A 14 -8.73 -4.60 -14.18
CA LYS A 14 -7.96 -5.54 -13.34
C LYS A 14 -6.46 -5.24 -13.34
N ALA A 15 -5.89 -4.88 -14.49
CA ALA A 15 -4.49 -4.49 -14.60
C ALA A 15 -4.10 -3.32 -13.69
N TYR A 16 -4.98 -2.32 -13.50
CA TYR A 16 -4.74 -1.20 -12.59
C TYR A 16 -4.78 -1.65 -11.13
N GLN A 17 -5.73 -2.52 -10.78
CA GLN A 17 -5.82 -3.07 -9.43
C GLN A 17 -4.55 -3.86 -9.07
N ASP A 18 -4.11 -4.73 -9.97
CA ASP A 18 -2.92 -5.57 -9.77
C ASP A 18 -1.64 -4.72 -9.69
N PHE A 19 -1.53 -3.70 -10.53
CA PHE A 19 -0.41 -2.76 -10.48
C PHE A 19 -0.33 -2.05 -9.13
N ILE A 20 -1.44 -1.46 -8.66
CA ILE A 20 -1.48 -0.73 -7.39
C ILE A 20 -1.23 -1.68 -6.21
N GLN A 21 -1.81 -2.88 -6.21
CA GLN A 21 -1.61 -3.85 -5.14
C GLN A 21 -0.16 -4.35 -5.08
N LYS A 22 0.49 -4.55 -6.23
CA LYS A 22 1.89 -5.02 -6.32
C LYS A 22 2.90 -3.93 -5.96
N THR A 23 2.61 -2.68 -6.27
CA THR A 23 3.53 -1.55 -6.06
C THR A 23 3.30 -0.83 -4.74
N GLY A 24 2.07 -0.87 -4.22
CA GLY A 24 1.66 -0.17 -3.01
C GLY A 24 2.30 -0.72 -1.73
N PRO A 25 2.40 0.13 -0.68
CA PRO A 25 3.06 -0.24 0.58
C PRO A 25 2.16 -1.02 1.54
N VAL A 26 0.86 -1.15 1.25
CA VAL A 26 -0.15 -1.76 2.11
C VAL A 26 -0.64 -3.08 1.52
N ALA A 27 -0.90 -4.05 2.40
CA ALA A 27 -1.32 -5.39 2.01
C ALA A 27 -2.81 -5.45 1.63
N GLU A 28 -3.16 -6.36 0.71
CA GLU A 28 -4.54 -6.60 0.26
C GLU A 28 -5.58 -6.78 1.39
N PRO A 29 -5.36 -7.62 2.43
CA PRO A 29 -6.34 -7.78 3.51
C PRO A 29 -6.62 -6.48 4.27
N VAL A 30 -5.65 -5.57 4.34
CA VAL A 30 -5.82 -4.26 4.96
C VAL A 30 -6.71 -3.36 4.09
N TYR A 31 -6.52 -3.34 2.77
CA TYR A 31 -7.40 -2.56 1.88
C TYR A 31 -8.85 -3.04 1.95
N LYS A 32 -9.07 -4.36 2.02
CA LYS A 32 -10.41 -4.93 2.22
C LYS A 32 -11.00 -4.49 3.56
N ALA A 33 -10.22 -4.58 4.64
CA ALA A 33 -10.66 -4.13 5.96
C ALA A 33 -11.03 -2.63 5.99
N VAL A 34 -10.23 -1.76 5.38
CA VAL A 34 -10.52 -0.31 5.28
C VAL A 34 -11.82 -0.09 4.51
N ARG A 35 -12.02 -0.78 3.40
CA ARG A 35 -13.23 -0.68 2.59
C ARG A 35 -14.49 -1.07 3.37
N GLU A 36 -14.46 -2.20 4.08
CA GLU A 36 -15.60 -2.66 4.87
C GLU A 36 -15.88 -1.74 6.05
N CYS A 37 -14.85 -1.32 6.78
CA CYS A 37 -14.96 -0.34 7.87
C CYS A 37 -15.64 0.96 7.39
N CYS A 38 -15.19 1.54 6.27
CA CYS A 38 -15.78 2.77 5.73
C CYS A 38 -17.22 2.59 5.21
N ARG A 39 -17.66 1.35 4.94
CA ARG A 39 -19.03 1.03 4.50
C ARG A 39 -19.94 0.62 5.66
N GLY A 40 -19.42 0.54 6.88
CA GLY A 40 -20.13 -0.03 8.04
C GLY A 40 -20.33 -1.55 7.94
N GLY A 41 -19.58 -2.20 7.05
CA GLY A 41 -19.59 -3.66 6.88
C GLY A 41 -18.66 -4.36 7.87
N PRO A 42 -18.83 -5.68 8.05
CA PRO A 42 -17.97 -6.46 8.92
C PRO A 42 -16.57 -6.63 8.33
N VAL A 43 -15.54 -6.33 9.12
CA VAL A 43 -14.14 -6.61 8.79
C VAL A 43 -13.86 -8.10 8.93
N ASP A 44 -13.19 -8.69 7.94
CA ASP A 44 -12.72 -10.08 8.00
C ASP A 44 -11.53 -10.23 8.95
N VAL A 45 -11.85 -10.47 10.22
CA VAL A 45 -10.87 -10.66 11.30
C VAL A 45 -9.99 -11.90 11.10
N VAL A 46 -10.45 -12.90 10.35
CA VAL A 46 -9.71 -14.16 10.13
C VAL A 46 -8.59 -13.93 9.14
N SER A 47 -8.86 -13.30 7.99
CA SER A 47 -7.78 -12.99 7.04
C SER A 47 -6.80 -11.96 7.60
N LEU A 48 -7.29 -11.00 8.39
CA LEU A 48 -6.47 -9.96 9.00
C LEU A 48 -5.56 -10.52 10.10
N SER A 49 -6.07 -11.39 10.97
CA SER A 49 -5.25 -12.09 11.98
C SER A 49 -4.18 -12.96 11.32
N ALA A 50 -4.54 -13.77 10.31
CA ALA A 50 -3.58 -14.59 9.57
C ALA A 50 -2.49 -13.76 8.85
N PHE A 51 -2.83 -12.55 8.37
CA PHE A 51 -1.85 -11.61 7.83
C PHE A 51 -0.89 -11.09 8.91
N LEU A 52 -1.42 -10.64 10.05
CA LEU A 52 -0.63 -10.07 11.13
C LEU A 52 0.26 -11.11 11.83
N SER A 53 -0.23 -12.34 12.05
CA SER A 53 0.56 -13.42 12.66
C SER A 53 1.82 -13.76 11.84
N ARG A 54 1.75 -13.68 10.51
CA ARG A 54 2.91 -13.88 9.64
C ARG A 54 3.97 -12.78 9.76
N ARG A 55 3.60 -11.60 10.26
CA ARG A 55 4.50 -10.43 10.35
C ARG A 55 5.23 -10.33 11.68
N LYS A 56 5.07 -11.31 12.59
CA LYS A 56 5.75 -11.45 13.91
C LYS A 56 5.59 -10.28 14.89
N GLU A 57 4.93 -9.18 14.51
CA GLU A 57 4.64 -8.04 15.38
C GLU A 57 3.17 -8.03 15.83
N PHE A 58 2.65 -9.18 16.24
CA PHE A 58 1.34 -9.26 16.88
C PHE A 58 1.50 -8.84 18.34
N GLY A 59 1.63 -7.54 18.60
CA GLY A 59 1.20 -6.97 19.87
C GLY A 59 -0.29 -7.25 20.07
N SER A 60 -0.81 -7.13 21.30
CA SER A 60 -2.23 -7.34 21.64
C SER A 60 -3.15 -6.32 20.94
N ILE A 61 -3.30 -6.42 19.63
CA ILE A 61 -4.19 -5.61 18.82
C ILE A 61 -5.54 -6.32 18.87
N LYS A 62 -6.51 -5.70 19.52
CA LYS A 62 -7.90 -6.17 19.49
C LYS A 62 -8.43 -5.98 18.08
N LEU A 63 -8.65 -7.10 17.39
CA LEU A 63 -9.34 -7.12 16.11
C LEU A 63 -10.84 -7.15 16.38
N GLU A 64 -11.52 -6.08 15.98
CA GLU A 64 -12.97 -5.97 16.10
C GLU A 64 -13.59 -6.15 14.71
N GLN A 65 -14.79 -6.74 14.68
CA GLN A 65 -15.53 -6.92 13.43
C GLN A 65 -16.12 -5.60 12.92
N TYR A 66 -16.41 -4.65 13.82
CA TYR A 66 -17.01 -3.35 13.48
C TYR A 66 -16.20 -2.19 14.11
N PRO A 67 -14.94 -1.99 13.69
CA PRO A 67 -14.15 -0.87 14.19
C PRO A 67 -14.66 0.45 13.60
N SER A 68 -14.61 1.52 14.38
CA SER A 68 -14.90 2.88 13.89
C SER A 68 -13.82 3.41 12.93
N ILE A 69 -12.58 2.92 13.08
CA ILE A 69 -11.44 3.26 12.25
C ILE A 69 -10.42 2.11 12.27
N ILE A 70 -9.81 1.81 11.12
CA ILE A 70 -8.70 0.85 11.06
C ILE A 70 -7.44 1.49 11.68
N PRO A 71 -6.86 0.92 12.74
CA PRO A 71 -5.68 1.48 13.40
C PRO A 71 -4.42 1.38 12.52
N CYS A 72 -3.50 2.34 12.71
CA CYS A 72 -2.23 2.41 12.00
C CYS A 72 -1.36 1.16 12.17
N SER A 73 -1.43 0.50 13.34
CA SER A 73 -0.76 -0.77 13.62
C SER A 73 -1.21 -1.92 12.70
N ILE A 74 -2.42 -1.86 12.15
CA ILE A 74 -2.90 -2.82 11.14
C ILE A 74 -2.43 -2.42 9.74
N ILE A 75 -2.35 -1.12 9.47
CA ILE A 75 -1.94 -0.59 8.16
C ILE A 75 -0.45 -0.80 7.91
N HIS A 76 0.38 -0.58 8.92
CA HIS A 76 1.83 -0.73 8.85
C HIS A 76 2.39 -1.45 10.09
N PRO A 77 2.16 -2.77 10.23
CA PRO A 77 2.49 -3.52 11.44
C PRO A 77 3.98 -3.61 11.76
N GLY A 78 4.88 -3.26 10.83
CA GLY A 78 6.33 -3.30 11.06
C GLY A 78 6.91 -2.03 11.66
N THR A 79 6.08 -1.02 11.98
CA THR A 79 6.53 0.21 12.63
C THR A 79 5.38 0.88 13.38
N ASN A 80 5.69 1.43 14.55
CA ASN A 80 4.75 2.19 15.36
C ASN A 80 4.63 3.67 14.91
N SER A 81 5.37 4.09 13.88
CA SER A 81 5.37 5.49 13.41
C SER A 81 4.94 5.59 11.96
N CYS A 82 3.88 6.35 11.71
CA CYS A 82 3.38 6.65 10.36
C CYS A 82 4.44 7.39 9.53
N LEU A 83 5.23 8.26 10.17
CA LEU A 83 6.30 9.00 9.48
C LEU A 83 7.40 8.06 8.99
N VAL A 84 7.83 7.12 9.85
CA VAL A 84 8.84 6.12 9.48
C VAL A 84 8.31 5.23 8.35
N GLN A 85 7.06 4.79 8.42
CA GLN A 85 6.44 4.03 7.34
C GLN A 85 6.42 4.81 6.02
N ASN A 86 6.07 6.09 6.06
CA ASN A 86 6.05 6.93 4.87
C ASN A 86 7.43 7.07 4.25
N VAL A 87 8.47 7.31 5.05
CA VAL A 87 9.86 7.36 4.57
C VAL A 87 10.27 6.01 3.95
N ASN A 88 9.92 4.90 4.59
CA ASN A 88 10.19 3.55 4.06
C ASN A 88 9.48 3.32 2.72
N ALA A 89 8.20 3.70 2.61
CA ALA A 89 7.43 3.57 1.38
C ALA A 89 7.99 4.44 0.25
N VAL A 90 8.37 5.68 0.54
CA VAL A 90 8.99 6.60 -0.42
C VAL A 90 10.33 6.04 -0.89
N SER A 91 11.20 5.61 0.04
CA SER A 91 12.51 5.03 -0.30
C SER A 91 12.37 3.76 -1.15
N ALA A 92 11.45 2.86 -0.79
CA ALA A 92 11.19 1.64 -1.54
C ALA A 92 10.64 1.93 -2.95
N THR A 93 9.74 2.91 -3.08
CA THR A 93 9.19 3.33 -4.37
C THR A 93 10.28 3.99 -5.23
N PHE A 94 11.03 4.93 -4.64
CA PHE A 94 12.14 5.60 -5.31
C PHE A 94 13.15 4.59 -5.87
N ARG A 95 13.60 3.62 -5.07
CA ARG A 95 14.56 2.59 -5.55
C ARG A 95 14.05 1.77 -6.74
N LYS A 96 12.75 1.49 -6.80
CA LYS A 96 12.15 0.72 -7.90
C LYS A 96 11.92 1.56 -9.16
N THR A 97 11.55 2.81 -8.96
CA THR A 97 11.03 3.67 -10.04
C THR A 97 12.11 4.60 -10.59
N PHE A 98 13.02 5.08 -9.75
CA PHE A 98 14.07 6.03 -10.12
C PHE A 98 14.93 5.57 -11.31
N PRO A 99 15.48 4.35 -11.36
CA PRO A 99 16.36 3.95 -12.46
C PRO A 99 15.65 4.00 -13.82
N LEU A 100 14.40 3.55 -13.88
CA LEU A 100 13.60 3.57 -15.10
C LEU A 100 13.38 5.01 -15.60
N TYR A 101 12.88 5.89 -14.73
CA TYR A 101 12.61 7.27 -15.12
C TYR A 101 13.89 8.03 -15.42
N PHE A 102 14.96 7.81 -14.66
CA PHE A 102 16.27 8.37 -14.92
C PHE A 102 16.77 7.95 -16.31
N SER A 103 16.70 6.66 -16.65
CA SER A 103 17.06 6.19 -18.00
C SER A 103 16.19 6.81 -19.10
N LEU A 104 14.88 6.94 -18.90
CA LEU A 104 13.98 7.48 -19.92
C LEU A 104 14.10 8.99 -20.11
N THR A 105 14.46 9.75 -19.07
CA THR A 105 14.53 11.23 -19.15
C THR A 105 15.94 11.76 -19.30
N PHE A 106 16.91 11.20 -18.58
CA PHE A 106 18.26 11.75 -18.53
C PHE A 106 19.17 11.19 -19.63
N VAL A 107 19.07 9.90 -19.96
CA VAL A 107 19.94 9.30 -20.99
C VAL A 107 19.72 9.93 -22.37
N PRO A 108 18.48 10.14 -22.86
CA PRO A 108 18.27 10.81 -24.15
C PRO A 108 18.82 12.24 -24.15
N PHE A 109 18.68 12.97 -23.04
CA PHE A 109 19.24 14.31 -22.91
C PHE A 109 20.77 14.29 -23.04
N VAL A 110 21.46 13.39 -22.35
CA VAL A 110 22.92 13.26 -22.43
C VAL A 110 23.37 12.82 -23.82
N VAL A 111 22.72 11.83 -24.41
CA VAL A 111 23.11 11.33 -25.74
C VAL A 111 22.86 12.36 -26.84
N LEU A 112 21.75 13.10 -26.81
CA LEU A 112 21.35 13.97 -27.93
C LEU A 112 21.77 15.43 -27.76
N HIS A 113 21.96 15.93 -26.54
CA HIS A 113 22.24 17.36 -26.30
C HIS A 113 23.64 17.64 -25.77
N LEU A 114 24.32 16.67 -25.18
CA LEU A 114 25.71 16.82 -24.70
C LEU A 114 26.76 16.32 -25.71
N GLN A 115 26.36 15.77 -26.87
CA GLN A 115 27.26 15.41 -27.97
C GLN A 115 27.55 16.57 -28.95
N ARG A 116 27.53 17.82 -28.45
CA ARG A 116 28.08 19.00 -29.14
C ARG A 116 29.34 19.44 -28.42
#